data_AF-A0A5N5V9P7-F1
#
_entry.id   AF-A0A5N5V9P7-F1
#
_cell.length_a   1.000
_cell.length_b   1.000
_cell.length_c   1.000
_cell.angle_alpha   90.00
_cell.angle_beta   90.00
_cell.angle_gamma   90.00
#
_symmetry.space_group_name_H-M   'P 1'
#
loop_
_entity.id
_entity.type
_entity.pdbx_description
1 polymer ?
#
loop_
_entity_poly.entity_id
_entity_poly.type
_entity_poly.pdbx_seq_one_letter_code
_entity_poly.pdbx_strand_id
1 'polypeptide(L)'
;MIMVGVRTQVLLAAALTVGGLTGAPVAWAQEADAERCDPVGGRVIDILAGNIDCVTASHYAAQYDPAGERYQVIGPFTCYSGTAQTAPLLFQCTSPVEGGTEFAVYPA
;
A
#
# COMPACT_ATOMS: atom_id res chain seq x y z
N MET A 1 45.29 -38.16 -1.63
CA MET A 1 44.97 -37.18 -2.70
C MET A 1 44.80 -35.83 -2.00
N ILE A 2 45.90 -35.08 -1.83
CA ILE A 2 46.43 -34.00 -2.69
C ILE A 2 45.65 -32.68 -2.52
N MET A 3 46.41 -31.66 -2.10
CA MET A 3 46.08 -30.24 -1.90
C MET A 3 45.57 -29.55 -3.19
N VAL A 4 44.95 -28.38 -3.04
CA VAL A 4 45.44 -27.06 -3.53
C VAL A 4 44.28 -26.04 -3.39
N GLY A 5 44.53 -24.96 -2.65
CA GLY A 5 43.63 -23.81 -2.57
C GLY A 5 43.86 -22.82 -3.70
N VAL A 6 43.00 -21.81 -3.83
CA VAL A 6 43.36 -20.53 -4.47
C VAL A 6 42.48 -19.42 -3.92
N ARG A 7 43.12 -18.50 -3.19
CA ARG A 7 42.68 -17.11 -3.06
C ARG A 7 43.25 -16.39 -4.29
N THR A 8 42.44 -15.72 -5.10
CA THR A 8 42.95 -14.81 -6.12
C THR A 8 42.00 -13.64 -6.32
N GLN A 9 42.55 -12.46 -6.03
CA GLN A 9 41.98 -11.15 -6.28
C GLN A 9 42.05 -10.83 -7.78
N VAL A 10 40.98 -10.28 -8.35
CA VAL A 10 41.01 -9.49 -9.60
C VAL A 10 39.98 -8.38 -9.41
N LEU A 11 40.36 -7.21 -8.87
CA LEU A 11 40.79 -6.01 -9.59
C LEU A 11 39.85 -5.60 -10.73
N LEU A 12 39.19 -4.45 -10.50
CA LEU A 12 38.62 -3.48 -11.42
C LEU A 12 38.49 -3.89 -12.90
N ALA A 13 37.25 -3.93 -13.38
CA ALA A 13 36.93 -3.56 -14.75
C ALA A 13 35.97 -2.36 -14.72
N ALA A 14 36.55 -1.16 -14.79
CA ALA A 14 35.83 0.03 -15.20
C ALA A 14 35.46 -0.14 -16.68
N ALA A 15 34.26 -0.68 -16.95
CA ALA A 15 33.70 -0.72 -18.28
C ALA A 15 32.69 0.42 -18.41
N LEU A 16 33.18 1.58 -18.86
CA LEU A 16 32.35 2.63 -19.45
C LEU A 16 31.64 2.02 -20.66
N THR A 17 30.35 1.75 -20.53
CA THR A 17 29.48 1.44 -21.67
C THR A 17 28.37 2.48 -21.73
N VAL A 18 28.55 3.41 -22.66
CA VAL A 18 27.48 4.27 -23.19
C VAL A 18 26.65 3.38 -24.12
N GLY A 19 25.34 3.33 -23.90
CA GLY A 19 24.40 2.78 -24.87
C GLY A 19 23.50 1.68 -24.30
N GLY A 20 22.27 2.08 -23.98
CA GLY A 20 21.22 1.15 -23.62
C GLY A 20 20.13 1.85 -22.82
N LEU A 21 19.31 2.68 -23.46
CA LEU A 21 17.92 2.87 -23.02
C LEU A 21 17.18 1.55 -23.32
N THR A 22 17.63 0.45 -22.71
CA THR A 22 16.88 -0.81 -22.72
C THR A 22 15.69 -0.54 -21.82
N GLY A 23 14.50 -0.50 -22.41
CA GLY A 23 13.27 -0.07 -21.77
C GLY A 23 13.21 -0.50 -20.31
N ALA A 24 13.11 0.49 -19.41
CA ALA A 24 12.72 0.19 -18.05
C ALA A 24 11.49 -0.73 -18.13
N PRO A 25 11.42 -1.80 -17.32
CA PRO A 25 10.16 -2.53 -17.21
C PRO A 25 9.13 -1.45 -16.90
N VAL A 26 8.13 -1.30 -17.77
CA VAL A 26 6.98 -0.49 -17.42
C VAL A 26 6.41 -1.28 -16.25
N ALA A 27 6.71 -0.82 -15.03
CA ALA A 27 6.06 -1.32 -13.86
C ALA A 27 4.64 -0.83 -14.03
N TRP A 28 3.81 -1.64 -14.70
CA TRP A 28 2.39 -1.59 -14.50
C TRP A 28 2.26 -1.74 -12.99
N ALA A 29 1.96 -0.63 -12.31
CA ALA A 29 1.54 -0.68 -10.93
C ALA A 29 0.45 -1.75 -10.92
N GLN A 30 0.68 -2.84 -10.19
CA GLN A 30 -0.35 -3.85 -10.01
C GLN A 30 -1.60 -3.08 -9.62
N GLU A 31 -2.64 -3.14 -10.46
CA GLU A 31 -3.95 -2.67 -10.08
C GLU A 31 -4.21 -3.40 -8.76
N ALA A 32 -4.21 -2.68 -7.65
CA ALA A 32 -4.72 -3.26 -6.43
C ALA A 32 -6.11 -3.77 -6.84
N ASP A 33 -6.40 -5.05 -6.62
CA ASP A 33 -7.74 -5.63 -6.77
C ASP A 33 -8.65 -4.96 -5.73
N ALA A 34 -8.84 -3.66 -5.89
CA ALA A 34 -9.47 -2.80 -4.94
C ALA A 34 -10.96 -2.86 -5.23
N GLU A 35 -11.71 -3.50 -4.33
CA GLU A 35 -13.15 -3.53 -4.44
C GLU A 35 -13.71 -2.17 -4.02
N ARG A 36 -14.33 -1.46 -4.98
CA ARG A 36 -14.93 -0.15 -4.74
C ARG A 36 -16.38 -0.30 -4.30
N CYS A 37 -16.68 0.20 -3.11
CA CYS A 37 -18.02 0.20 -2.54
C CYS A 37 -18.91 1.30 -3.13
N ASP A 38 -20.22 1.10 -3.07
CA ASP A 38 -21.18 2.15 -3.39
C ASP A 38 -20.99 3.38 -2.48
N PRO A 39 -21.12 4.61 -3.00
CA PRO A 39 -21.00 5.82 -2.19
C PRO A 39 -22.05 5.89 -1.07
N VAL A 40 -21.62 6.18 0.16
CA VAL A 40 -22.51 6.34 1.32
C VAL A 40 -22.08 7.56 2.15
N GLY A 41 -23.03 8.45 2.43
CA GLY A 41 -22.80 9.62 3.28
C GLY A 41 -21.71 10.56 2.77
N GLY A 42 -21.64 10.76 1.44
CA GLY A 42 -20.66 11.63 0.79
C GLY A 42 -19.24 11.05 0.74
N ARG A 43 -19.09 9.74 0.99
CA ARG A 43 -17.81 9.04 1.01
C ARG A 43 -17.86 7.81 0.11
N VAL A 44 -16.71 7.45 -0.45
CA VAL A 44 -16.49 6.20 -1.18
C VAL A 44 -15.37 5.44 -0.51
N ILE A 45 -15.52 4.12 -0.42
CA ILE A 45 -14.56 3.23 0.22
C ILE A 45 -14.00 2.29 -0.85
N ASP A 46 -12.68 2.18 -0.90
CA ASP A 46 -11.98 1.17 -1.68
C ASP A 46 -11.37 0.16 -0.69
N ILE A 47 -11.74 -1.11 -0.79
CA ILE A 47 -11.17 -2.21 -0.02
C ILE A 47 -9.90 -2.65 -0.74
N LEU A 48 -8.73 -2.41 -0.13
CA LEU A 48 -7.43 -2.60 -0.76
C LEU A 48 -6.83 -3.98 -0.48
N ALA A 49 -7.22 -4.59 0.64
CA ALA A 49 -6.79 -5.93 1.02
C ALA A 49 -7.76 -6.58 2.01
N GLY A 50 -7.76 -7.91 2.04
CA GLY A 50 -8.54 -8.72 2.97
C GLY A 50 -9.98 -8.96 2.52
N ASN A 51 -10.74 -9.66 3.37
CA ASN A 51 -12.13 -10.05 3.10
C ASN A 51 -13.07 -9.30 4.06
N ILE A 52 -13.22 -7.99 3.85
CA ILE A 52 -14.20 -7.16 4.55
C ILE A 52 -15.28 -6.75 3.56
N ASP A 53 -16.55 -6.85 3.95
CA ASP A 53 -17.64 -6.37 3.10
C ASP A 53 -17.82 -4.86 3.22
N CYS A 54 -18.39 -4.25 2.18
CA CYS A 54 -18.64 -2.81 2.12
C CYS A 54 -19.50 -2.25 3.26
N VAL A 55 -20.43 -3.04 3.82
CA VAL A 55 -21.29 -2.60 4.92
C VAL A 55 -20.47 -2.50 6.20
N THR A 56 -19.66 -3.51 6.49
CA THR A 56 -18.76 -3.54 7.64
C THR A 56 -17.68 -2.45 7.53
N ALA A 57 -17.07 -2.27 6.35
CA ALA A 57 -16.09 -1.19 6.14
C ALA A 57 -16.72 0.19 6.36
N SER A 58 -17.93 0.43 5.85
CA SER A 58 -18.67 1.67 6.06
C SER A 58 -19.00 1.93 7.53
N HIS A 59 -19.33 0.88 8.28
CA HIS A 59 -19.61 0.99 9.71
C HIS A 59 -18.38 1.43 10.52
N TYR A 60 -17.19 0.91 10.21
CA TYR A 60 -15.95 1.37 10.84
C TYR A 60 -15.56 2.77 10.37
N ALA A 61 -15.67 3.05 9.07
CA ALA A 61 -15.40 4.37 8.51
C ALA A 61 -16.27 5.48 9.12
N ALA A 62 -17.52 5.18 9.50
CA ALA A 62 -18.42 6.14 10.13
C ALA A 62 -17.99 6.57 11.55
N GLN A 63 -17.11 5.82 12.20
CA GLN A 63 -16.64 6.11 13.56
C GLN A 63 -15.38 6.98 13.60
N TYR A 64 -14.72 7.19 12.44
CA TYR A 64 -13.52 8.02 12.37
C TYR A 64 -13.85 9.50 12.55
N ASP A 65 -13.18 10.16 13.48
CA ASP A 65 -13.33 11.61 13.71
C ASP A 65 -12.29 12.39 12.88
N PRO A 66 -12.68 13.11 11.82
CA PRO A 66 -11.73 13.89 11.01
C PRO A 66 -11.10 15.07 11.74
N ALA A 67 -11.69 15.54 12.85
CA ALA A 67 -11.15 16.62 13.68
C ALA A 67 -10.31 16.11 14.86
N GLY A 68 -10.28 14.80 15.09
CA GLY A 68 -9.56 14.17 16.18
C GLY A 68 -8.08 13.92 15.88
N GLU A 69 -7.52 12.93 16.58
CA GLU A 69 -6.13 12.53 16.40
C GLU A 69 -5.89 11.96 14.99
N ARG A 70 -4.66 12.16 14.47
CA ARG A 70 -4.28 11.65 13.15
C ARG A 70 -4.33 10.13 13.05
N TYR A 71 -4.16 9.44 14.17
CA TYR A 71 -4.23 7.99 14.31
C TYR A 71 -5.32 7.64 15.31
N GLN A 72 -6.27 6.81 14.91
CA GLN A 72 -7.40 6.41 15.74
C GLN A 72 -7.56 4.89 15.67
N VAL A 73 -7.76 4.25 16.82
CA VAL A 73 -8.07 2.83 16.89
C VAL A 73 -9.58 2.67 16.92
N ILE A 74 -10.13 1.98 15.93
CA ILE A 74 -11.57 1.79 15.75
C ILE A 74 -11.82 0.29 15.59
N GLY A 75 -12.28 -0.34 16.67
CA GLY A 75 -12.42 -1.79 16.71
C GLY A 75 -11.08 -2.49 16.42
N PRO A 76 -11.01 -3.39 15.42
CA PRO A 76 -9.77 -4.08 15.06
C PRO A 76 -8.86 -3.25 14.13
N PHE A 77 -9.29 -2.05 13.72
CA PHE A 77 -8.56 -1.21 12.77
C PHE A 77 -7.76 -0.13 13.45
N THR A 78 -6.58 0.14 12.91
CA THR A 78 -5.86 1.39 13.12
C THR A 78 -6.07 2.25 11.89
N CYS A 79 -6.76 3.38 12.06
CA CYS A 79 -7.05 4.33 11.00
C CYS A 79 -6.11 5.53 11.08
N TYR A 80 -5.62 5.98 9.93
CA TYR A 80 -4.77 7.14 9.80
C TYR A 80 -5.33 8.10 8.76
N SER A 81 -5.33 9.39 9.11
CA SER A 81 -5.70 10.46 8.18
C SER A 81 -4.81 10.44 6.95
N GLY A 82 -5.42 10.63 5.78
CA GLY A 82 -4.70 10.78 4.53
C GLY A 82 -3.82 12.02 4.56
N THR A 83 -2.64 11.91 3.96
CA THR A 83 -1.70 13.03 3.74
C THR A 83 -1.46 13.29 2.26
N ALA A 84 -2.14 12.54 1.39
CA ALA A 84 -1.91 12.57 -0.04
C ALA A 84 -2.35 13.93 -0.61
N GLN A 85 -1.39 14.62 -1.22
CA GLN A 85 -1.61 15.93 -1.86
C GLN A 85 -2.27 15.80 -3.24
N THR A 86 -2.28 14.60 -3.83
CA THR A 86 -2.67 14.34 -5.23
C THR A 86 -3.96 13.54 -5.40
N ALA A 87 -4.46 12.88 -4.34
CA ALA A 87 -5.79 12.27 -4.31
C ALA A 87 -6.43 12.61 -2.96
N PRO A 88 -7.74 12.91 -2.91
CA PRO A 88 -8.40 13.38 -1.69
C PRO A 88 -8.66 12.21 -0.72
N LEU A 89 -7.63 11.42 -0.40
CA LEU A 89 -7.72 10.40 0.64
C LEU A 89 -8.05 11.09 1.96
N LEU A 90 -9.22 10.79 2.51
CA LEU A 90 -9.65 11.32 3.79
C LEU A 90 -8.89 10.61 4.92
N PHE A 91 -8.93 9.28 4.90
CA PHE A 91 -8.22 8.41 5.82
C PHE A 91 -8.19 6.99 5.28
N GLN A 92 -7.37 6.15 5.89
CA GLN A 92 -7.20 4.74 5.54
C GLN A 92 -7.08 3.93 6.83
N CYS A 93 -7.62 2.72 6.81
CA CYS A 93 -7.70 1.86 7.98
C CYS A 93 -7.06 0.52 7.66
N THR A 94 -6.20 0.04 8.55
CA THR A 94 -5.51 -1.24 8.43
C THR A 94 -5.74 -2.10 9.66
N SER A 95 -5.83 -3.41 9.47
CA SER A 95 -5.89 -4.39 10.54
C SER A 95 -5.00 -5.58 10.18
N PRO A 96 -4.12 -6.06 11.09
CA PRO A 96 -3.31 -7.26 10.84
C PRO A 96 -4.10 -8.57 11.00
N VAL A 97 -5.39 -8.50 11.34
CA VAL A 97 -6.25 -9.68 11.56
C VAL A 97 -6.45 -10.46 10.24
N GLU A 98 -6.49 -11.79 10.34
CA GLU A 98 -6.75 -12.74 9.23
C GLU A 98 -5.94 -12.48 7.95
N GLY A 99 -4.65 -12.14 8.09
CA GLY A 99 -3.74 -11.97 6.96
C GLY A 99 -3.66 -10.54 6.42
N GLY A 100 -4.36 -9.59 7.05
CA GLY A 100 -4.34 -8.19 6.68
C GLY A 100 -5.64 -7.77 6.02
N THR A 101 -6.32 -6.80 6.61
CA THR A 101 -7.47 -6.12 6.01
C THR A 101 -7.18 -4.64 5.92
N GLU A 102 -7.45 -4.05 4.78
CA GLU A 102 -7.15 -2.65 4.52
C GLU A 102 -8.23 -2.02 3.66
N PHE A 103 -8.66 -0.82 4.02
CA PHE A 103 -9.56 -0.02 3.20
C PHE A 103 -9.21 1.46 3.28
N ALA A 104 -9.40 2.17 2.18
CA ALA A 104 -9.19 3.60 2.02
C ALA A 104 -10.52 4.32 1.81
N VAL A 105 -10.61 5.54 2.34
CA VAL A 105 -11.84 6.35 2.29
C VAL A 105 -11.58 7.67 1.57
N TYR A 106 -12.43 7.95 0.59
CA TYR A 106 -12.38 9.12 -0.28
C TYR A 106 -13.70 9.91 -0.20
N PRO A 107 -13.74 11.19 -0.59
CA PRO A 107 -14.99 11.88 -0.88
C PRO A 107 -15.67 11.25 -2.11
N ALA A 108 -17.00 11.27 -2.11
CA ALA A 108 -17.83 10.87 -3.24
C ALA A 108 -17.95 11.97 -4.31
#